data_AF-K2BQ34-F1
#
_entry.id   AF-K2BQ34-F1
#
_cell.length_a   1.000
_cell.length_b   1.000
_cell.length_c   1.000
_cell.angle_alpha   90.00
_cell.angle_beta   90.00
_cell.angle_gamma   90.00
#
_symmetry.space_group_name_H-M   'P 1'
#
loop_
_entity.id
_entity.type
_entity.pdbx_description
1 polymer ?
#
loop_
_entity_poly.entity_id
_entity_poly.type
_entity_poly.pdbx_seq_one_letter_code
_entity_poly.pdbx_strand_id
1 'polypeptide(L)'
;MPNPLEQNSPFNIARIIIVAGFVIVAYMLYNLTVSIYENYQIDSHIADFQEKNSELEEENLDKIESYQYYTSDKYIEKIAKENLGLVNQGEKVIVITADGENQVSEEEYKESQTLAMRNSWSNPHKWWEFFFGENPFKY
;
A
#
# COMPACT_ATOMS: atom_id res chain seq x y z
N MET A 1 11.85 67.18 -64.83
CA MET A 1 11.00 66.85 -63.66
C MET A 1 11.34 65.43 -63.25
N PRO A 2 11.91 65.17 -62.07
CA PRO A 2 12.23 63.81 -61.65
C PRO A 2 10.99 63.11 -61.07
N ASN A 3 10.89 61.82 -61.33
CA ASN A 3 9.74 60.96 -61.04
C ASN A 3 9.80 60.45 -59.57
N PRO A 4 8.73 60.57 -58.74
CA PRO A 4 8.75 60.25 -57.32
C PRO A 4 8.37 58.79 -57.03
N LEU A 5 8.88 57.84 -57.82
CA LEU A 5 8.57 56.43 -57.61
C LEU A 5 9.73 55.74 -56.89
N GLU A 6 9.40 55.27 -55.68
CA GLU A 6 10.14 54.29 -54.88
C GLU A 6 11.33 54.79 -54.05
N GLN A 7 11.02 55.58 -53.02
CA GLN A 7 11.87 55.63 -51.83
C GLN A 7 11.43 54.55 -50.83
N ASN A 8 11.62 53.27 -51.18
CA ASN A 8 11.55 52.18 -50.21
C ASN A 8 12.83 52.21 -49.37
N SER A 9 12.82 52.99 -48.29
CA SER A 9 13.99 53.12 -47.41
C SER A 9 14.35 51.74 -46.81
N PRO A 10 15.59 51.25 -46.95
CA PRO A 10 16.01 49.92 -46.47
C PRO A 10 15.80 49.74 -44.95
N PHE A 11 15.76 50.86 -44.23
CA PHE A 11 15.47 50.92 -42.80
C PHE A 11 14.09 50.32 -42.41
N ASN A 12 13.07 50.50 -43.25
CA ASN A 12 11.71 50.01 -42.95
C ASN A 12 11.58 48.50 -43.17
N ILE A 13 12.25 47.97 -44.21
CA ILE A 13 12.26 46.54 -44.52
C ILE A 13 13.01 45.74 -43.45
N ALA A 14 14.19 46.22 -43.04
CA ALA A 14 14.95 45.58 -41.96
C ALA A 14 14.17 45.52 -40.64
N ARG A 15 13.42 46.59 -40.31
CA ARG A 15 12.56 46.62 -39.12
C ARG A 15 11.41 45.59 -39.20
N ILE A 16 10.78 45.45 -40.37
CA ILE A 16 9.73 44.44 -40.58
C ILE A 16 10.29 43.02 -40.44
N ILE A 17 11.48 42.75 -41.00
CA ILE A 17 12.13 41.44 -40.88
C ILE A 17 12.46 41.12 -39.42
N ILE A 18 12.98 42.08 -38.66
CA ILE A 18 13.28 41.90 -37.23
C ILE A 18 12.00 41.61 -36.43
N VAL A 19 10.93 42.36 -36.69
CA VAL A 19 9.64 42.13 -36.01
C VAL A 19 9.06 40.76 -36.38
N ALA A 20 9.10 40.39 -37.66
CA ALA A 20 8.64 39.08 -38.12
C ALA A 20 9.45 37.94 -37.49
N GLY A 21 10.77 38.07 -37.43
CA GLY A 21 11.65 37.12 -36.75
C GLY A 21 11.33 37.00 -35.26
N PHE A 22 11.07 38.12 -34.58
CA PHE A 22 10.68 38.12 -33.18
C PHE A 22 9.34 37.42 -32.94
N VAL A 23 8.35 37.64 -33.82
CA VAL A 23 7.04 36.96 -33.75
C VAL A 23 7.20 35.45 -33.93
N ILE A 24 8.05 35.01 -34.87
CA ILE A 24 8.31 33.58 -35.09
C ILE A 24 8.95 32.96 -33.84
N VAL A 25 9.95 33.61 -33.25
CA VAL A 25 10.59 33.14 -32.01
C VAL A 25 9.60 33.09 -30.86
N ALA A 26 8.78 34.12 -30.68
CA ALA A 26 7.73 34.14 -29.66
C ALA A 26 6.71 33.02 -29.86
N TYR A 27 6.31 32.74 -31.09
CA TYR A 27 5.41 31.64 -31.44
C TYR A 27 6.04 30.27 -31.14
N MET A 28 7.32 30.08 -31.44
CA MET A 28 8.05 28.85 -31.12
C MET A 28 8.15 28.64 -29.60
N LEU A 29 8.48 29.69 -28.84
CA LEU A 29 8.54 29.63 -27.38
C LEU A 29 7.17 29.31 -26.77
N TYR A 30 6.10 29.88 -27.32
CA TYR A 30 4.73 29.56 -26.90
C TYR A 30 4.40 28.08 -27.13
N ASN A 31 4.63 27.55 -28.33
CA ASN A 31 4.36 26.14 -28.63
C ASN A 31 5.20 25.19 -27.78
N LEU A 32 6.49 25.51 -27.56
CA LEU A 32 7.35 24.73 -26.67
C LEU A 32 6.80 24.69 -25.25
N THR A 33 6.36 25.82 -24.72
CA THR A 33 5.79 25.91 -23.37
C THR A 33 4.52 25.06 -23.24
N VAL A 34 3.62 25.14 -24.22
CA VAL A 34 2.39 24.33 -24.26
C VAL A 34 2.72 22.84 -24.34
N SER A 35 3.64 22.44 -25.22
CA SER A 35 4.03 21.04 -25.41
C SER A 35 4.65 20.42 -24.14
N ILE A 36 5.46 21.18 -23.40
CA ILE A 36 6.02 20.71 -22.12
C ILE A 36 4.91 20.46 -21.11
N TYR A 37 3.91 21.35 -21.06
CA TYR A 37 2.77 21.21 -20.14
C TYR A 37 1.88 20.01 -20.49
N GLU A 38 1.65 19.76 -21.78
CA GLU A 38 0.90 18.60 -22.27
C GLU A 38 1.64 17.28 -21.97
N ASN A 39 2.94 17.22 -22.21
CA ASN A 39 3.75 16.03 -21.92
C ASN A 39 3.71 15.66 -20.43
N TYR A 40 3.80 16.65 -19.54
CA TYR A 40 3.74 16.38 -18.09
C TYR A 40 2.39 15.76 -17.66
N GLN A 41 1.28 16.24 -18.23
CA GLN A 41 -0.03 15.65 -17.94
C GLN A 41 -0.14 14.23 -18.49
N ILE A 42 0.35 13.99 -19.70
CA ILE A 42 0.34 12.65 -20.32
C ILE A 42 1.15 11.66 -19.47
N ASP A 43 2.34 12.03 -19.03
CA ASP A 43 3.19 11.18 -18.19
C ASP A 43 2.53 10.88 -16.84
N SER A 44 1.88 11.88 -16.22
CA SER A 44 1.11 11.68 -14.98
C SER A 44 -0.06 10.70 -15.20
N HIS A 45 -0.79 10.82 -16.31
CA HIS A 45 -1.87 9.90 -16.61
C HIS A 45 -1.36 8.48 -16.87
N ILE A 46 -0.23 8.32 -17.54
CA ILE A 46 0.41 7.01 -17.74
C ILE A 46 0.77 6.39 -16.40
N ALA A 47 1.39 7.14 -15.49
CA ALA A 47 1.72 6.67 -14.15
C ALA A 47 0.47 6.25 -13.36
N ASP A 48 -0.57 7.09 -13.32
CA ASP A 48 -1.83 6.77 -12.65
C ASP A 48 -2.51 5.51 -13.21
N PHE A 49 -2.48 5.33 -14.54
CA PHE A 49 -3.06 4.14 -15.16
C PHE A 49 -2.23 2.88 -14.89
N GLN A 50 -0.91 2.99 -14.81
CA GLN A 50 -0.03 1.87 -14.44
C GLN A 50 -0.25 1.46 -12.98
N GLU A 51 -0.36 2.41 -12.06
CA GLU A 51 -0.65 2.15 -10.65
C GLU A 51 -2.01 1.45 -10.51
N LYS A 52 -3.07 1.98 -11.13
CA LYS A 52 -4.40 1.36 -11.10
C LYS A 52 -4.42 -0.05 -11.69
N ASN A 53 -3.66 -0.31 -12.75
CA ASN A 53 -3.56 -1.67 -13.31
C ASN A 53 -2.87 -2.62 -12.32
N SER A 54 -1.82 -2.17 -11.64
CA SER A 54 -1.13 -2.97 -10.62
C SER A 54 -2.05 -3.29 -9.45
N GLU A 55 -2.79 -2.29 -8.94
CA GLU A 55 -3.76 -2.49 -7.86
C GLU A 55 -4.87 -3.46 -8.27
N LEU A 56 -5.40 -3.34 -9.51
CA LEU A 56 -6.42 -4.24 -10.01
C LEU A 56 -5.91 -5.68 -10.20
N GLU A 57 -4.64 -5.86 -10.57
CA GLU A 57 -4.03 -7.18 -10.70
C GLU A 57 -3.87 -7.85 -9.32
N GLU A 58 -3.40 -7.10 -8.32
CA GLU A 58 -3.31 -7.55 -6.93
C GLU A 58 -4.70 -7.91 -6.36
N GLU A 59 -5.69 -7.04 -6.55
CA GLU A 59 -7.07 -7.28 -6.11
C GLU A 59 -7.68 -8.53 -6.78
N ASN A 60 -7.31 -8.81 -8.03
CA ASN A 60 -7.75 -10.01 -8.74
C ASN A 60 -7.13 -11.27 -8.15
N LEU A 61 -5.83 -11.25 -7.88
CA LEU A 61 -5.11 -12.37 -7.26
C LEU A 61 -5.69 -12.71 -5.88
N ASP A 62 -5.93 -11.69 -5.04
CA ASP A 62 -6.54 -11.86 -3.71
C ASP A 62 -7.94 -12.47 -3.79
N LYS A 63 -8.75 -12.04 -4.77
CA LYS A 63 -10.08 -12.61 -5.00
C LYS A 63 -10.00 -14.05 -5.47
N ILE A 64 -9.05 -14.39 -6.33
CA ILE A 64 -8.84 -15.76 -6.78
C ILE A 64 -8.41 -16.65 -5.60
N GLU A 65 -7.48 -16.21 -4.77
CA GLU A 65 -7.05 -16.96 -3.59
C GLU A 65 -8.21 -17.17 -2.61
N SER A 66 -8.96 -16.12 -2.32
CA SER A 66 -10.15 -16.19 -1.47
C SER A 66 -11.19 -17.17 -2.04
N TYR A 67 -11.45 -17.09 -3.35
CA TYR A 67 -12.36 -18.01 -4.02
C TYR A 67 -11.87 -19.46 -3.93
N GLN A 68 -10.59 -19.72 -4.15
CA GLN A 68 -10.00 -21.06 -3.99
C GLN A 68 -10.11 -21.56 -2.55
N TYR A 69 -9.91 -20.69 -1.55
CA TYR A 69 -10.08 -21.04 -0.15
C TYR A 69 -11.52 -21.47 0.15
N TYR A 70 -12.52 -20.66 -0.24
CA TYR A 70 -13.93 -20.95 0.02
C TYR A 70 -14.48 -22.15 -0.76
N THR A 71 -13.90 -22.45 -1.93
CA THR A 71 -14.27 -23.63 -2.73
C THR A 71 -13.49 -24.88 -2.32
N SER A 72 -12.46 -24.76 -1.49
CA SER A 72 -11.66 -25.89 -1.06
C SER A 72 -12.44 -26.87 -0.17
N ASP A 73 -12.15 -28.16 -0.32
CA ASP A 73 -12.72 -29.22 0.50
C ASP A 73 -12.46 -29.00 2.00
N LYS A 74 -11.34 -28.33 2.35
CA LYS A 74 -10.99 -27.96 3.73
C LYS A 74 -11.98 -26.96 4.33
N TYR A 75 -12.40 -25.95 3.56
CA TYR A 75 -13.39 -24.98 4.04
C TYR A 75 -14.77 -25.63 4.20
N ILE A 76 -15.16 -26.49 3.26
CA ILE A 76 -16.39 -27.28 3.34
C ILE A 76 -16.37 -28.18 4.58
N GLU A 77 -15.26 -28.88 4.83
CA GLU A 77 -15.09 -29.74 6.01
C GLU A 77 -15.13 -28.93 7.31
N LYS A 78 -14.47 -27.76 7.36
CA LYS A 78 -14.52 -26.86 8.52
C LYS A 78 -15.96 -26.42 8.82
N ILE A 79 -16.69 -25.95 7.81
CA ILE A 79 -18.08 -25.50 7.96
C ILE A 79 -19.01 -26.66 8.34
N ALA A 80 -18.80 -27.86 7.79
CA ALA A 80 -19.54 -29.07 8.14
C ALA A 80 -19.29 -29.49 9.61
N LYS A 81 -18.04 -29.42 10.06
CA LYS A 81 -17.66 -29.70 11.46
C LYS A 81 -18.25 -28.67 12.42
N GLU A 82 -18.12 -27.38 12.12
CA GLU A 82 -18.59 -26.28 12.98
C GLU A 82 -20.11 -26.18 13.07
N ASN A 83 -20.83 -26.32 11.95
CA ASN A 83 -22.27 -26.06 11.92
C ASN A 83 -23.13 -27.33 12.03
N LEU A 84 -22.65 -28.47 11.51
CA LEU A 84 -23.41 -29.71 11.49
C LEU A 84 -22.91 -30.72 12.54
N GLY A 85 -21.82 -30.40 13.26
CA GLY A 85 -21.21 -31.30 14.23
C GLY A 85 -20.76 -32.62 13.61
N LEU A 86 -20.53 -32.65 12.28
CA LEU A 86 -20.19 -33.85 11.54
C LEU A 86 -18.76 -34.27 11.86
N VAL A 87 -18.59 -35.53 12.28
CA VAL A 87 -17.30 -36.13 12.59
C VAL A 87 -17.05 -37.25 11.59
N ASN A 88 -15.90 -37.24 10.94
CA ASN A 88 -15.56 -38.26 9.94
C ASN A 88 -15.30 -39.62 10.60
N GLN A 89 -15.55 -40.72 9.87
CA GLN A 89 -15.32 -42.08 10.41
C GLN A 89 -13.82 -42.28 10.70
N GLY A 90 -13.46 -42.43 11.98
CA GLY A 90 -12.09 -42.61 12.45
C GLY A 90 -11.50 -41.42 13.25
N GLU A 91 -12.23 -40.32 13.37
CA GLU A 91 -11.80 -39.12 14.12
C GLU A 91 -12.21 -39.24 15.61
N LYS A 92 -11.24 -39.06 16.53
CA LYS A 92 -11.49 -39.11 17.99
C LYS A 92 -11.92 -37.74 18.49
N VAL A 93 -13.19 -37.59 18.88
CA VAL A 93 -13.70 -36.41 19.57
C VAL A 93 -13.24 -36.45 21.02
N ILE A 94 -12.43 -35.47 21.44
CA ILE A 94 -12.06 -35.29 22.84
C ILE A 94 -13.05 -34.29 23.44
N VAL A 95 -13.98 -34.78 24.27
CA VAL A 95 -14.87 -33.94 25.05
C VAL A 95 -14.15 -33.60 26.35
N ILE A 96 -13.74 -32.34 26.51
CA ILE A 96 -13.19 -31.85 27.77
C ILE A 96 -14.37 -31.61 28.72
N THR A 97 -14.68 -32.58 29.57
CA THR A 97 -15.61 -32.39 30.68
C THR A 97 -14.94 -31.58 31.78
N ALA A 98 -15.58 -30.51 32.23
CA ALA A 98 -15.11 -29.65 33.33
C ALA A 98 -15.01 -30.37 34.70
N ASP A 99 -15.42 -31.64 34.77
CA ASP A 99 -15.40 -32.47 35.97
C ASP A 99 -14.10 -33.28 36.12
N GLY A 100 -13.07 -32.95 35.34
CA GLY A 100 -11.70 -33.28 35.70
C GLY A 100 -11.18 -32.16 36.58
N GLU A 101 -11.09 -32.36 37.90
CA GLU A 101 -10.20 -31.58 38.75
C GLU A 101 -8.78 -31.68 38.14
N ASN A 102 -8.47 -30.77 37.22
CA ASN A 102 -7.11 -30.44 36.88
C ASN A 102 -6.54 -29.91 38.19
N GLN A 103 -5.81 -30.77 38.90
CA GLN A 103 -4.93 -30.36 39.97
C GLN A 103 -3.86 -29.50 39.30
N VAL A 104 -4.19 -28.21 39.12
CA VAL A 104 -3.28 -27.17 38.68
C VAL A 104 -2.09 -27.28 39.61
N SER A 105 -0.94 -27.59 39.05
CA SER A 105 0.27 -27.73 39.83
C SER A 105 0.49 -26.42 40.62
N GLU A 106 1.01 -26.53 41.84
CA GLU A 106 1.26 -25.34 42.67
C GLU A 106 2.22 -24.34 41.97
N GLU A 107 2.97 -24.84 40.99
CA GLU A 107 3.86 -24.09 40.10
C GLU A 107 3.08 -23.31 39.03
N GLU A 108 2.11 -23.91 38.34
CA GLU A 108 1.22 -23.20 37.38
C GLU A 108 0.36 -22.14 38.08
N TYR A 109 -0.06 -22.37 39.32
CA TYR A 109 -0.82 -21.38 40.10
C TYR A 109 0.05 -20.19 40.52
N LYS A 110 1.35 -20.42 40.79
CA LYS A 110 2.30 -19.34 41.08
C LYS A 110 2.64 -18.58 39.80
N GLU A 111 2.87 -19.27 38.69
CA GLU A 111 3.20 -18.65 37.42
C GLU A 111 2.06 -17.76 36.92
N SER A 112 0.82 -18.26 36.90
CA SER A 112 -0.36 -17.46 36.52
C SER A 112 -0.57 -16.21 37.38
N GLN A 113 -0.29 -16.27 38.69
CA GLN A 113 -0.29 -15.09 39.56
C GLN A 113 0.82 -14.10 39.23
N THR A 114 2.04 -14.57 38.94
CA THR A 114 3.13 -13.68 38.53
C THR A 114 2.86 -12.99 37.20
N LEU A 115 2.21 -13.69 36.26
CA LEU A 115 1.79 -13.15 34.97
C LEU A 115 0.67 -12.12 35.13
N ALA A 116 -0.31 -12.38 36.00
CA ALA A 116 -1.37 -11.43 36.32
C ALA A 116 -0.82 -10.15 36.98
N MET A 117 0.13 -10.29 37.92
CA MET A 117 0.82 -9.15 38.52
C MET A 117 1.64 -8.36 37.48
N ARG A 118 2.38 -9.04 36.60
CA ARG A 118 3.14 -8.39 35.52
C ARG A 118 2.22 -7.64 34.56
N ASN A 119 1.05 -8.21 34.24
CA ASN A 119 0.08 -7.57 33.36
C ASN A 119 -0.53 -6.29 33.96
N SER A 120 -0.63 -6.20 35.28
CA SER A 120 -1.08 -5.00 36.00
C SER A 120 -0.13 -3.81 35.93
N TRP A 121 1.13 -4.03 35.51
CA TRP A 121 2.12 -2.97 35.38
C TRP A 121 1.93 -2.11 34.13
N SER A 122 2.32 -0.84 34.24
CA SER A 122 2.37 0.06 33.09
C SER A 122 3.44 -0.38 32.07
N ASN A 123 3.20 -0.10 30.79
CA ASN A 123 4.10 -0.50 29.71
C ASN A 123 5.56 -0.06 29.92
N PRO A 124 5.87 1.18 30.37
CA PRO A 124 7.25 1.59 30.61
C PRO A 124 7.97 0.75 31.67
N HIS A 125 7.27 0.35 32.73
CA HIS A 125 7.84 -0.48 33.80
C HIS A 125 8.17 -1.90 33.31
N LYS A 126 7.31 -2.47 32.44
CA LYS A 126 7.57 -3.77 31.79
C LYS A 126 8.85 -3.75 30.95
N TRP A 127 9.07 -2.69 30.18
CA TRP A 127 10.30 -2.53 29.38
C TRP A 127 11.54 -2.36 30.26
N TRP A 128 11.44 -1.59 31.34
CA TRP A 128 12.56 -1.42 32.27
C TRP A 128 13.00 -2.75 32.89
N GLU A 129 12.05 -3.55 33.38
CA GLU A 129 12.34 -4.86 33.96
C GLU A 129 12.89 -5.85 32.91
N PHE A 130 12.39 -5.80 31.68
CA PHE A 130 12.90 -6.64 30.58
C PHE A 130 14.37 -6.38 30.25
N PHE A 131 14.80 -5.11 30.26
CA PHE A 131 16.18 -4.74 29.92
C PHE A 131 17.14 -4.77 31.12
N PHE A 132 16.65 -4.53 32.34
CA PHE A 132 17.52 -4.31 33.51
C PHE A 132 17.23 -5.21 34.71
N GLY A 133 16.17 -6.04 34.68
CA GLY A 133 15.87 -7.03 35.72
C GLY A 133 16.86 -8.21 35.75
N GLU A 134 16.72 -9.07 36.76
CA GLU A 134 17.52 -10.31 36.87
C GLU A 134 17.09 -11.29 35.77
N ASN A 135 17.77 -11.22 34.63
CA ASN A 135 17.60 -12.16 33.54
C ASN A 135 18.38 -13.45 33.85
N PRO A 136 17.73 -14.62 34.02
CA PRO A 136 18.42 -15.89 34.29
C PRO A 136 19.27 -16.41 33.12
N PHE A 137 19.33 -15.69 31.99
CA PHE A 137 20.18 -15.99 30.84
C PHE A 137 21.35 -15.01 30.63
N LYS A 138 21.68 -14.18 31.64
CA LYS A 138 22.98 -13.48 31.67
C LYS A 138 24.09 -14.51 31.96
N TYR A 139 24.81 -14.92 30.91
CA TYR A 139 26.16 -15.48 31.04
C TYR A 139 27.18 -14.34 31.16
#